data_AF-A0A1I4TQW0-F1
#
_entry.id   AF-A0A1I4TQW0-F1
#
_cell.length_a   1.000
_cell.length_b   1.000
_cell.length_c   1.000
_cell.angle_alpha   90.00
_cell.angle_beta   90.00
_cell.angle_gamma   90.00
#
_symmetry.space_group_name_H-M   'P 1'
#
loop_
_entity.id
_entity.type
_entity.pdbx_description
1 polymer ?
#
loop_
_entity_poly.entity_id
_entity_poly.type
_entity_poly.pdbx_seq_one_letter_code
_entity_poly.pdbx_strand_id
1 'polypeptide(L)'
;MSTDRPTPNNDLPQARLGWIMALIQTLIYGTFVGTFIVSPATMTRPIAPGMAVTVATVGGLLVILSTMVLTGLYVLTANRLTAR
;
A
#
# COMPACT_ATOMS: atom_id res chain seq x y z
N MET A 1 5.63 41.81 -17.49
CA MET A 1 4.91 40.65 -18.06
C MET A 1 5.90 39.50 -18.11
N SER A 2 5.99 38.71 -17.03
CA SER A 2 6.91 37.58 -16.94
C SER A 2 6.34 36.40 -17.73
N THR A 3 7.05 35.99 -18.77
CA THR A 3 6.75 34.80 -19.56
C THR A 3 7.11 33.56 -18.77
N ASP A 4 6.13 33.04 -18.02
CA ASP A 4 6.21 31.73 -17.39
C ASP A 4 6.21 30.68 -18.51
N ARG A 5 7.39 30.14 -18.87
CA ARG A 5 7.48 29.02 -19.81
C ARG A 5 7.00 27.78 -19.07
N PRO A 6 6.03 27.01 -19.59
CA PRO A 6 5.70 25.71 -19.01
C PRO A 6 6.97 24.87 -19.00
N THR A 7 7.49 24.56 -17.81
CA THR A 7 8.58 23.60 -17.67
C THR A 7 8.06 22.24 -18.13
N PRO A 8 8.83 21.48 -18.92
CA PRO A 8 8.45 20.12 -19.28
C PRO A 8 8.16 19.34 -18.00
N ASN A 9 6.94 18.79 -17.90
CA ASN A 9 6.53 17.98 -16.76
C ASN A 9 7.38 16.69 -16.76
N ASN A 10 8.46 16.70 -15.98
CA ASN A 10 9.31 15.54 -15.71
C ASN A 10 8.75 14.68 -14.57
N ASP A 11 7.47 14.85 -14.18
CA ASP A 11 6.81 14.05 -13.14
C ASP A 11 6.48 12.64 -13.62
N LEU A 12 6.61 12.34 -14.92
CA LEU A 12 6.28 11.03 -15.50
C LEU A 12 6.88 9.84 -14.75
N PRO A 13 8.16 9.84 -14.31
CA PRO A 13 8.74 8.73 -13.55
C PRO A 13 8.16 8.64 -12.13
N GLN A 14 7.92 9.77 -11.46
CA GLN A 14 7.36 9.82 -10.11
C GLN A 14 5.88 9.39 -10.12
N ALA A 15 5.11 9.89 -11.09
CA ALA A 15 3.72 9.50 -11.32
C ALA A 15 3.62 8.00 -11.62
N ARG A 16 4.49 7.46 -12.48
CA ARG A 16 4.54 6.01 -12.76
C ARG A 16 4.85 5.20 -11.50
N LEU A 17 5.77 5.65 -10.66
CA LEU A 17 6.06 5.00 -9.38
C LEU A 17 4.87 5.06 -8.43
N GLY A 18 4.22 6.21 -8.32
CA GLY A 18 3.01 6.37 -7.52
C GLY A 18 1.91 5.39 -7.95
N TRP A 19 1.68 5.24 -9.25
CA TRP A 19 0.71 4.29 -9.80
C TRP A 19 1.06 2.82 -9.52
N ILE A 20 2.33 2.44 -9.63
CA ILE A 20 2.78 1.07 -9.30
C ILE A 20 2.55 0.80 -7.81
N MET A 21 2.91 1.74 -6.94
CA MET A 21 2.71 1.59 -5.50
C MET A 21 1.23 1.53 -5.13
N ALA A 22 0.39 2.36 -5.75
CA ALA A 22 -1.05 2.32 -5.57
C ALA A 22 -1.62 0.96 -6.00
N LEU A 23 -1.21 0.43 -7.15
CA LEU A 23 -1.64 -0.88 -7.62
C LEU A 23 -1.24 -2.00 -6.65
N ILE A 24 0.00 -1.98 -6.14
CA ILE A 24 0.46 -2.96 -5.14
C ILE A 24 -0.39 -2.87 -3.87
N GLN A 25 -0.65 -1.66 -3.37
CA GLN A 25 -1.49 -1.45 -2.19
C GLN A 25 -2.93 -1.95 -2.42
N THR A 26 -3.50 -1.68 -3.59
CA THR A 26 -4.83 -2.17 -3.98
C THR A 26 -4.87 -3.69 -3.99
N LEU A 27 -3.84 -4.37 -4.50
CA LEU A 27 -3.79 -5.83 -4.50
C LEU A 27 -3.68 -6.39 -3.08
N ILE A 28 -2.83 -5.81 -2.22
CA ILE A 28 -2.68 -6.25 -0.83
C ILE A 28 -3.99 -6.10 -0.06
N TYR A 29 -4.55 -4.89 -0.05
CA TYR A 29 -5.78 -4.60 0.68
C TYR A 29 -6.99 -5.32 0.09
N GLY A 30 -7.09 -5.34 -1.25
CA GLY A 30 -8.15 -6.03 -1.98
C GLY A 30 -8.14 -7.53 -1.74
N THR A 31 -6.97 -8.16 -1.63
CA THR A 31 -6.87 -9.59 -1.28
C THR A 31 -7.34 -9.86 0.14
N PHE A 32 -6.98 -8.99 1.10
CA PHE A 32 -7.44 -9.12 2.47
C PHE A 32 -8.97 -9.02 2.58
N VAL A 33 -9.56 -7.97 2.00
CA VAL A 33 -11.02 -7.78 1.98
C VAL A 33 -11.71 -8.91 1.20
N GLY A 34 -11.16 -9.28 0.04
CA GLY A 34 -11.69 -10.37 -0.79
C GLY A 34 -11.71 -11.71 -0.04
N THR A 35 -10.66 -12.00 0.73
CA THR A 35 -10.63 -13.21 1.57
C THR A 35 -11.71 -13.17 2.66
N PHE A 36 -11.97 -12.00 3.23
CA PHE A 36 -13.05 -11.82 4.21
C PHE A 36 -14.43 -12.09 3.61
N ILE A 37 -14.65 -11.66 2.36
CA ILE A 37 -15.91 -11.90 1.64
C ILE A 37 -16.06 -13.39 1.29
N VAL A 38 -15.00 -14.04 0.81
CA VAL A 38 -15.05 -15.44 0.35
C VAL A 38 -15.10 -16.43 1.52
N SER A 39 -14.37 -16.17 2.61
CA SER A 39 -14.32 -17.07 3.77
C SER A 39 -14.30 -16.28 5.10
N PRO A 40 -15.47 -15.74 5.52
CA PRO A 40 -15.57 -15.03 6.78
C PRO A 40 -15.26 -15.92 7.99
N ALA A 41 -15.60 -17.22 7.91
CA ALA A 41 -15.35 -18.18 8.99
C ALA A 41 -13.85 -18.40 9.25
N THR A 42 -13.01 -18.40 8.22
CA THR A 42 -11.55 -18.49 8.39
C THR A 42 -11.01 -17.23 9.06
N MET A 43 -11.54 -16.06 8.67
CA MET A 43 -11.09 -14.76 9.15
C MET A 43 -11.45 -14.49 10.62
N THR A 44 -12.62 -14.92 11.05
CA THR A 44 -13.09 -14.74 12.44
C THR A 44 -12.62 -15.84 13.39
N ARG A 45 -11.99 -16.91 12.88
CA ARG A 45 -11.43 -17.97 13.70
C ARG A 45 -10.30 -17.43 14.60
N PRO A 46 -10.25 -17.86 15.87
CA PRO A 46 -9.06 -17.67 16.71
C PRO A 46 -7.81 -18.27 16.07
N ILE A 47 -6.66 -17.61 16.27
CA ILE A 47 -5.37 -18.13 15.80
C ILE A 47 -4.93 -19.36 16.60
N ALA A 48 -5.34 -19.46 17.85
CA ALA A 48 -5.08 -20.60 18.73
C ALA A 48 -6.27 -20.80 19.71
N PRO A 49 -6.47 -22.03 20.22
CA PRO A 49 -7.52 -22.31 21.20
C PRO A 49 -7.38 -21.41 22.44
N GLY A 50 -8.50 -20.84 22.90
CA GLY A 50 -8.54 -19.96 24.08
C GLY A 50 -8.09 -18.50 23.83
N MET A 51 -7.64 -18.15 22.62
CA MET A 51 -7.23 -16.78 22.29
C MET A 51 -8.40 -15.96 21.73
N ALA A 52 -8.47 -14.69 22.12
CA ALA A 52 -9.41 -13.72 21.52
C ALA A 52 -8.92 -13.15 20.17
N VAL A 53 -7.62 -13.33 19.85
CA VAL A 53 -7.02 -12.82 18.62
C VAL A 53 -7.41 -13.70 17.44
N THR A 54 -7.96 -13.07 16.40
CA THR A 54 -8.43 -13.75 15.20
C THR A 54 -7.43 -13.66 14.05
N VAL A 55 -7.59 -14.53 13.05
CA VAL A 55 -6.80 -14.47 11.81
C VAL A 55 -6.93 -13.10 11.15
N ALA A 56 -8.13 -12.50 11.14
CA ALA A 56 -8.38 -11.17 10.59
C ALA A 56 -7.60 -10.08 11.33
N THR A 57 -7.49 -10.17 12.65
CA THR A 57 -6.71 -9.20 13.45
C THR A 57 -5.24 -9.22 13.05
N VAL A 58 -4.65 -10.40 12.95
CA VAL A 58 -3.24 -10.56 12.56
C VAL A 58 -3.05 -10.15 11.10
N GLY A 59 -3.92 -10.60 10.20
CA GLY A 59 -3.88 -10.23 8.78
C GLY A 59 -4.00 -8.72 8.56
N GLY A 60 -4.94 -8.07 9.24
CA GLY A 60 -5.15 -6.62 9.16
C GLY A 60 -3.92 -5.85 9.64
N LEU A 61 -3.27 -6.29 10.73
CA LEU A 61 -2.02 -5.71 11.20
C LEU A 61 -0.92 -5.82 10.14
N LEU A 62 -0.76 -6.99 9.51
CA LEU A 62 0.23 -7.18 8.45
C LEU A 62 -0.04 -6.28 7.24
N VAL A 63 -1.30 -6.06 6.87
CA VAL A 63 -1.69 -5.14 5.78
C VAL A 63 -1.32 -3.69 6.13
N ILE A 64 -1.58 -3.25 7.36
CA ILE A 64 -1.19 -1.92 7.84
C ILE A 64 0.33 -1.75 7.76
N LEU A 65 1.09 -2.71 8.29
CA LEU A 65 2.55 -2.68 8.26
C LEU A 65 3.09 -2.66 6.83
N SER A 66 2.50 -3.46 5.93
CA SER A 66 2.84 -3.46 4.51
C SER A 66 2.63 -2.08 3.88
N THR A 67 1.52 -1.42 4.21
CA THR A 67 1.18 -0.07 3.72
C THR A 67 2.21 0.96 4.19
N MET A 68 2.62 0.90 5.46
CA MET A 68 3.64 1.80 6.01
C MET A 68 4.99 1.60 5.30
N VAL A 69 5.42 0.34 5.12
CA VAL A 69 6.66 0.01 4.42
C VAL A 69 6.61 0.50 2.98
N LEU A 70 5.52 0.24 2.27
CA LEU A 70 5.37 0.65 0.87
C LEU A 70 5.41 2.17 0.70
N THR A 71 4.75 2.90 1.61
CA THR A 71 4.78 4.37 1.65
C THR A 71 6.19 4.88 1.91
N GLY A 72 6.90 4.30 2.88
CA GLY A 72 8.28 4.67 3.19
C GLY A 72 9.23 4.43 2.01
N LEU A 73 9.10 3.27 1.35
CA LEU A 73 9.87 2.93 0.15
C LEU A 73 9.56 3.86 -1.02
N TYR A 74 8.29 4.22 -1.22
CA TYR A 74 7.88 5.19 -2.21
C TYR A 74 8.57 6.54 -1.99
N VAL A 75 8.47 7.11 -0.79
CA VAL A 75 9.07 8.40 -0.46
C VAL A 75 10.60 8.35 -0.62
N LEU A 76 11.25 7.31 -0.10
CA LEU A 76 12.70 7.15 -0.24
C LEU A 76 13.13 7.08 -1.71
N THR A 77 12.39 6.34 -2.53
CA THR A 77 12.70 6.15 -3.95
C THR A 77 12.43 7.43 -4.75
N ALA A 78 11.30 8.09 -4.50
CA ALA A 78 10.95 9.35 -5.13
C ALA A 78 12.01 10.42 -4.81
N ASN A 79 12.41 10.56 -3.55
CA ASN A 79 13.44 11.51 -3.13
C ASN A 79 14.80 11.23 -3.80
N ARG A 80 15.19 9.96 -3.94
CA ARG A 80 16.44 9.58 -4.63
C ARG A 80 16.43 9.89 -6.12
N LEU A 81 15.27 9.85 -6.76
CA LEU A 81 15.13 10.18 -8.18
C LEU A 81 15.14 11.69 -8.41
N THR A 82 14.57 12.47 -7.49
CA THR A 82 14.59 13.94 -7.55
C THR A 82 15.97 14.52 -7.23
N ALA A 83 16.75 13.85 -6.38
CA ALA A 83 18.09 14.30 -6.00
C ALA A 83 19.20 13.99 -7.03
N ARG A 84 18.85 13.30 -8.14
CA ARG A 84 19.76 13.04 -9.27
C ARG A 84 19.51 14.05 -10.37
#